data_AF-A0A9D3YDW3-F1
#
_entry.id   AF-A0A9D3YDW3-F1
#
_cell.length_a   1.000
_cell.length_b   1.000
_cell.length_c   1.000
_cell.angle_alpha   90.00
_cell.angle_beta   90.00
_cell.angle_gamma   90.00
#
_symmetry.space_group_name_H-M   'P 1'
#
loop_
_entity.id
_entity.type
_entity.pdbx_description
1 polymer ?
#
loop_
_entity_poly.entity_id
_entity_poly.type
_entity_poly.pdbx_seq_one_letter_code
_entity_poly.pdbx_strand_id
1 'polypeptide(L)'
;MQIIVDEAGMCHEPKCLVPIIASKAEQVVLIGDHMQLRPIIKCKEAAELGMDTSLFERYALMDDSENLKTNVNCTMLEKQYRMVNYLLSFDSEK
;
A
#
# COMPACT_ATOMS: atom_id res chain seq x y z
N MET A 1 17.53 -7.22 -10.64
CA MET A 1 16.20 -7.84 -10.88
C MET A 1 15.11 -6.96 -10.29
N GLN A 2 13.94 -6.89 -10.93
CA GLN A 2 12.84 -6.00 -10.55
C GLN A 2 11.62 -6.80 -10.09
N ILE A 3 10.92 -6.31 -9.06
CA ILE A 3 9.66 -6.88 -8.57
C ILE A 3 8.58 -5.83 -8.58
N ILE A 4 7.39 -6.25 -9.00
CA ILE A 4 6.16 -5.46 -8.91
C ILE A 4 5.18 -6.25 -8.05
N VAL A 5 4.62 -5.61 -7.03
CA VAL A 5 3.55 -6.17 -6.20
C VAL A 5 2.31 -5.33 -6.42
N ASP A 6 1.28 -5.94 -7.01
CA ASP A 6 -0.03 -5.34 -7.19
C ASP A 6 -0.94 -5.61 -5.98
N GLU A 7 -1.91 -4.73 -5.75
CA GLU A 7 -2.81 -4.75 -4.58
C GLU A 7 -2.06 -4.85 -3.23
N ALA A 8 -0.91 -4.18 -3.13
CA ALA A 8 -0.01 -4.26 -1.98
C ALA A 8 -0.64 -3.74 -0.68
N GLY A 9 -1.64 -2.85 -0.76
CA GLY A 9 -2.43 -2.36 0.37
C GLY A 9 -3.23 -3.47 1.08
N MET A 10 -3.64 -4.51 0.34
CA MET A 10 -4.38 -5.66 0.88
C MET A 10 -3.47 -6.78 1.42
N CYS A 11 -2.15 -6.64 1.26
CA CYS A 11 -1.19 -7.69 1.58
C CYS A 11 -0.59 -7.53 2.98
N HIS A 12 -0.49 -8.63 3.73
CA HIS A 12 0.26 -8.65 4.98
C HIS A 12 1.72 -8.30 4.70
N GLU A 13 2.27 -7.38 5.49
CA GLU A 13 3.70 -7.04 5.55
C GLU A 13 4.65 -8.23 5.30
N PRO A 14 4.59 -9.30 6.12
CA PRO A 14 5.54 -10.39 5.99
C PRO A 14 5.37 -11.14 4.67
N LYS A 15 4.14 -11.22 4.16
CA LYS A 15 3.81 -11.89 2.90
C LYS A 15 4.34 -11.10 1.70
N CYS A 16 4.28 -9.78 1.75
CA CYS A 16 4.85 -8.90 0.73
C CYS A 16 6.38 -9.01 0.66
N LEU A 17 7.05 -9.22 1.80
CA LEU A 17 8.50 -9.35 1.88
C LEU A 17 9.06 -10.66 1.33
N VAL A 18 8.30 -11.76 1.34
CA VAL A 18 8.76 -13.09 0.85
C VAL A 18 9.38 -13.02 -0.56
N PRO A 19 8.67 -12.52 -1.60
CA PRO A 19 9.23 -12.45 -2.95
C PRO A 19 10.39 -11.44 -3.06
N ILE A 20 10.35 -10.34 -2.30
CA ILE A 20 11.40 -9.30 -2.30
C ILE A 20 12.73 -9.90 -1.81
N ILE A 21 12.70 -10.60 -0.68
CA ILE A 21 13.89 -11.18 -0.06
C ILE A 21 14.40 -12.38 -0.86
N ALA A 22 13.51 -13.28 -1.29
CA ALA A 22 13.89 -14.50 -2.00
C ALA A 22 14.56 -14.21 -3.35
N SER A 23 14.23 -13.07 -3.96
CA SER A 23 14.72 -12.69 -5.28
C SER A 23 16.02 -11.88 -5.21
N LYS A 24 16.37 -11.24 -4.09
CA LYS A 24 17.43 -10.19 -4.07
C LYS A 24 17.11 -9.05 -5.04
N ALA A 25 15.86 -8.59 -5.04
CA ALA A 25 15.42 -7.48 -5.89
C ALA A 25 16.28 -6.22 -5.66
N GLU A 26 16.69 -5.58 -6.75
CA GLU A 26 17.41 -4.29 -6.74
C GLU A 26 16.43 -3.13 -6.85
N GLN A 27 15.23 -3.40 -7.33
CA GLN A 27 14.15 -2.43 -7.49
C GLN A 27 12.82 -3.11 -7.17
N VAL A 28 12.01 -2.45 -6.36
CA VAL A 28 10.67 -2.90 -5.97
C VAL A 28 9.68 -1.78 -6.28
N VAL A 29 8.57 -2.14 -6.91
CA VAL A 29 7.42 -1.26 -7.12
C VAL A 29 6.23 -1.85 -6.39
N LEU A 30 5.66 -1.09 -5.47
CA LEU A 30 4.44 -1.45 -4.75
C LEU A 30 3.30 -0.63 -5.33
N ILE A 31 2.23 -1.31 -5.77
CA ILE A 31 1.03 -0.68 -6.33
C ILE A 31 -0.12 -1.04 -5.40
N GLY A 32 -0.92 -0.05 -5.02
CA GLY A 32 -2.08 -0.27 -4.17
C GLY A 32 -2.78 1.03 -3.83
N ASP A 33 -3.83 0.89 -3.03
CA ASP A 33 -4.61 1.99 -2.48
C ASP A 33 -4.81 1.74 -0.99
N HIS A 34 -4.31 2.64 -0.15
CA HIS A 34 -4.38 2.49 1.31
C HIS A 34 -5.76 2.86 1.88
N MET A 35 -6.62 3.51 1.08
CA MET A 35 -8.01 3.83 1.45
C MET A 35 -8.98 2.69 1.13
N GLN A 36 -8.50 1.65 0.42
CA GLN A 36 -9.27 0.45 0.12
C GLN A 36 -9.10 -0.62 1.22
N LEU A 37 -9.31 -1.89 0.88
CA LEU A 37 -9.30 -2.97 1.85
C LEU A 37 -7.91 -3.15 2.48
N ARG A 38 -7.87 -3.22 3.81
CA ARG A 38 -6.69 -3.63 4.58
C ARG A 38 -6.53 -5.16 4.60
N PRO A 39 -5.34 -5.69 4.95
CA PRO A 39 -5.12 -7.12 5.11
C PRO A 39 -6.07 -7.73 6.15
N ILE A 40 -6.66 -8.88 5.83
CA ILE A 40 -7.58 -9.56 6.75
C ILE A 40 -6.77 -10.26 7.85
N ILE A 41 -6.95 -9.83 9.10
CA ILE A 41 -6.32 -10.41 10.29
C ILE A 41 -7.39 -11.07 11.17
N LYS A 42 -7.26 -12.39 11.38
CA LYS A 42 -8.21 -13.14 12.24
C LYS A 42 -7.90 -12.97 13.73
N CYS A 43 -6.62 -12.82 14.07
CA CYS A 43 -6.17 -12.63 15.44
C CYS A 43 -6.25 -11.15 15.81
N LYS A 44 -7.12 -10.79 16.75
CA LYS A 44 -7.28 -9.39 17.19
C LYS A 44 -6.00 -8.81 17.77
N GLU A 45 -5.33 -9.58 18.65
CA GLU A 45 -4.07 -9.17 19.25
C GLU A 45 -3.00 -8.88 18.19
N ALA A 46 -2.90 -9.70 17.15
CA ALA A 46 -1.95 -9.46 16.06
C ALA A 46 -2.29 -8.18 15.28
N ALA A 47 -3.57 -7.89 15.05
CA ALA A 47 -3.99 -6.65 14.41
C ALA A 47 -3.64 -5.43 15.28
N GLU A 48 -3.91 -5.49 16.60
CA GLU A 48 -3.56 -4.42 17.55
C GLU A 48 -2.04 -4.18 17.65
N LEU A 49 -1.24 -5.23 17.41
CA LEU A 49 0.22 -5.14 17.31
C LEU A 49 0.71 -4.67 15.93
N GLY A 50 -0.18 -4.25 15.03
CA GLY A 50 0.13 -3.63 13.74
C GLY A 50 0.22 -4.59 12.55
N MET A 51 -0.23 -5.84 12.70
CA MET A 51 -0.24 -6.79 11.57
C MET A 51 -1.25 -6.42 10.47
N ASP A 52 -2.19 -5.50 10.77
CA ASP A 52 -3.15 -4.95 9.81
C ASP A 52 -2.58 -3.80 8.96
N THR A 53 -1.36 -3.34 9.25
CA THR A 53 -0.67 -2.33 8.44
C THR A 53 0.13 -3.00 7.34
N SER A 54 -0.16 -2.67 6.08
CA SER A 54 0.60 -3.20 4.93
C SER A 54 1.96 -2.52 4.74
N LEU A 55 2.86 -3.15 3.98
CA LEU A 55 4.16 -2.54 3.63
C LEU A 55 3.95 -1.26 2.79
N PHE A 56 2.93 -1.27 1.93
CA PHE A 56 2.54 -0.11 1.12
C PHE A 56 2.06 1.04 1.99
N GLU A 57 1.10 0.79 2.89
CA GLU A 57 0.53 1.79 3.79
C GLU A 57 1.62 2.41 4.68
N ARG A 58 2.54 1.60 5.20
CA ARG A 58 3.65 2.12 6.01
C ARG A 58 4.50 3.12 5.24
N TYR A 59 4.88 2.82 4.00
CA TYR A 59 5.69 3.75 3.22
C TYR A 59 4.91 4.98 2.75
N ALA A 60 3.62 4.82 2.43
CA ALA A 60 2.74 5.95 2.11
C ALA A 60 2.68 6.94 3.28
N LEU A 61 2.42 6.46 4.50
CA LEU A 61 2.35 7.30 5.71
C LEU A 61 3.70 7.91 6.12
N MET A 62 4.82 7.25 5.79
CA MET A 62 6.16 7.77 6.05
C MET A 62 6.54 8.92 5.12
N ASP A 63 6.07 8.91 3.87
CA ASP A 63 6.30 9.99 2.90
C ASP A 63 5.62 11.30 3.33
N ASP A 64 4.44 11.21 3.95
CA ASP A 64 3.71 12.35 4.50
C ASP A 64 4.37 12.99 5.74
N SER A 65 5.34 12.30 6.36
CA SER A 65 6.02 12.78 7.56
C SER A 65 7.24 13.64 7.22
N GLU A 66 7.14 14.97 7.41
CA GLU A 66 8.25 15.92 7.15
C GLU A 66 9.55 15.57 7.91
N ASN A 67 9.46 14.81 9.00
CA ASN A 67 10.60 14.48 9.87
C ASN A 67 11.34 13.20 9.45
N LEU A 68 10.86 12.46 8.44
CA LEU A 68 11.46 11.20 8.01
C LEU A 68 11.59 11.16 6.48
N LYS A 69 12.57 11.88 5.93
CA LYS A 69 12.97 11.73 4.53
C LYS A 69 13.44 10.30 4.26
N THR A 70 12.55 9.47 3.72
CA THR A 70 12.91 8.17 3.18
C THR A 70 13.34 8.31 1.71
N ASN A 71 14.13 7.37 1.20
CA ASN A 71 14.47 7.31 -0.23
C ASN A 71 13.36 6.63 -1.06
N VAL A 72 12.11 6.72 -0.61
CA VAL A 72 10.96 6.10 -1.28
C VAL A 72 10.27 7.18 -2.11
N ASN A 73 9.98 6.87 -3.37
CA ASN A 73 9.19 7.76 -4.22
C ASN A 73 7.74 7.26 -4.22
N CYS A 74 6.83 8.05 -3.68
CA CYS A 74 5.39 7.81 -3.76
C CYS A 74 4.80 8.63 -4.91
N THR A 75 3.87 8.05 -5.66
CA THR A 75 3.20 8.75 -6.77
C THR A 75 1.74 8.33 -6.83
N MET A 76 0.84 9.30 -6.69
CA MET A 76 -0.60 9.08 -6.78
C MET A 76 -1.06 9.21 -8.24
N LEU A 77 -1.90 8.27 -8.69
CA LEU A 77 -2.57 8.37 -9.99
C LEU A 77 -3.92 9.08 -9.80
N GLU A 78 -4.04 10.29 -10.34
CA GLU A 78 -5.21 11.17 -10.07
C GLU A 78 -6.39 10.94 -11.02
N LYS A 79 -6.14 10.39 -12.22
CA LYS A 79 -7.16 10.31 -13.26
C LYS A 79 -7.79 8.93 -13.34
N GLN A 80 -9.07 8.85 -12.98
CA GLN A 80 -9.89 7.64 -13.10
C GLN A 80 -10.54 7.53 -14.49
N TYR A 81 -10.65 6.30 -15.00
CA TYR A 81 -11.22 6.02 -16.34
C TYR A 81 -12.37 4.99 -16.30
N ARG A 82 -12.78 4.51 -15.12
CA ARG A 82 -13.75 3.41 -14.99
C ARG A 82 -15.16 3.93 -14.78
N MET A 83 -15.35 4.91 -13.89
CA MET A 83 -16.66 5.35 -13.43
C MET A 83 -17.13 6.60 -14.15
N VAL A 84 -18.44 6.71 -14.35
CA VAL A 84 -19.08 7.94 -14.83
C VAL A 84 -19.01 9.00 -13.73
N ASN A 85 -18.80 10.28 -14.09
CA ASN A 85 -18.59 11.39 -13.16
C ASN A 85 -19.65 11.48 -12.04
N TYR A 86 -20.90 11.14 -12.32
CA TYR A 86 -21.98 11.14 -11.32
C TYR A 86 -21.72 10.15 -10.17
N LEU A 87 -21.13 8.99 -10.43
CA LEU A 87 -20.79 8.03 -9.38
C LEU A 87 -19.52 8.44 -8.64
N LEU A 88 -18.58 9.09 -9.33
CA LEU A 88 -17.33 9.55 -8.74
C LEU A 88 -17.56 10.56 -7.60
N SER A 89 -18.53 11.46 -7.75
CA SER A 89 -18.81 12.51 -6.76
C SER A 89 -19.21 11.96 -5.38
N PHE A 90 -19.66 10.71 -5.27
CA PHE A 90 -19.99 10.09 -3.98
C PHE A 90 -18.76 9.66 -3.18
N ASP A 91 -17.70 9.21 -3.85
CA ASP A 91 -16.49 8.70 -3.18
C ASP A 91 -15.46 9.83 -2.94
N SER A 92 -15.47 10.89 -3.76
CA SER A 92 -14.51 12.00 -3.65
C SER A 92 -14.83 13.05 -2.57
N GLU A 93 -15.97 12.92 -1.86
CA GLU A 93 -16.36 13.85 -0.78
C GLU A 93 -15.95 13.36 0.63
N LYS A 94 -15.27 12.22 0.74
CA LYS A 94 -14.72 11.69 2.01
C LYS A 94 -13.23 11.95 2.12
#